data_AF-A0A6P0PDN2-F1
#
_entry.id   AF-A0A6P0PDN2-F1
#
_cell.length_a   1.000
_cell.length_b   1.000
_cell.length_c   1.000
_cell.angle_alpha   90.00
_cell.angle_beta   90.00
_cell.angle_gamma   90.00
#
_symmetry.space_group_name_H-M   'P 1'
#
loop_
_entity.id
_entity.type
_entity.pdbx_description
1 polymer ?
#
loop_
_entity_poly.entity_id
_entity_poly.type
_entity_poly.pdbx_seq_one_letter_code
_entity_poly.pdbx_strand_id
1 'polypeptide(L)'
;MNIYLTLKQSQRLRISDGEISPILSGCENVNRLLVLIWSQLGDFDNLEYAWWLQRESALLQAQGVTIRAIGIGDRASGLKFCEYTGFPTECLFVDPDAQLHQELELYQGLTFKFPLLTTGQSAWVNLMLMCAGIGSPGTLGEVFRGYLGDKKAPQLIGDDEVIHAKPLPPLKGSFFKMAGGTGFQRPFELATLRLRNMTEVLSNWSTYVPNSAYLTQRGATFLFDSQENLLYKHCDRGILDFAFNKSNPLSFIAENRE
;
A
#
# COMPACT_ATOMS: atom_id res chain seq x y z
N MET A 1 16.84 -17.50 -0.21
CA MET A 1 15.55 -17.48 0.50
C MET A 1 14.44 -17.91 -0.46
N ASN A 2 13.60 -18.88 -0.07
CA ASN A 2 12.43 -19.26 -0.86
C ASN A 2 11.21 -18.49 -0.34
N ILE A 3 10.83 -17.41 -1.04
CA ILE A 3 9.76 -16.50 -0.61
C ILE A 3 8.44 -17.24 -0.43
N TYR A 4 8.06 -18.07 -1.40
CA TYR A 4 6.79 -18.80 -1.33
C TYR A 4 6.75 -19.76 -0.14
N LEU A 5 7.86 -20.48 0.11
CA LEU A 5 7.95 -21.38 1.27
C LEU A 5 7.84 -20.61 2.59
N THR A 6 8.51 -19.45 2.72
CA THR A 6 8.35 -18.58 3.89
C THR A 6 6.89 -18.21 4.08
N LEU A 7 6.23 -17.69 3.04
CA LEU A 7 4.81 -17.30 3.10
C LEU A 7 3.89 -18.47 3.46
N LYS A 8 4.13 -19.65 2.90
CA LYS A 8 3.35 -20.87 3.16
C LYS A 8 3.45 -21.35 4.60
N GLN A 9 4.59 -21.11 5.25
CA GLN A 9 4.84 -21.50 6.63
C GLN A 9 4.38 -20.43 7.64
N SER A 10 4.14 -19.19 7.20
CA SER A 10 3.71 -18.10 8.06
C SER A 10 2.24 -18.21 8.48
N GLN A 11 1.97 -17.83 9.72
CA GLN A 11 0.63 -17.68 10.28
C GLN A 11 0.48 -16.30 10.92
N ARG A 12 -0.66 -15.65 10.73
CA ARG A 12 -0.93 -14.31 11.26
C ARG A 12 -2.40 -14.20 11.66
N LEU A 13 -2.72 -13.15 12.41
CA LEU A 13 -4.11 -12.86 12.77
C LEU A 13 -4.85 -12.38 11.52
N ARG A 14 -5.95 -13.05 11.17
CA ARG A 14 -6.85 -12.65 10.08
C ARG A 14 -7.88 -11.64 10.58
N ILE A 15 -8.17 -10.61 9.78
CA ILE A 15 -9.04 -9.52 10.23
C ILE A 15 -10.51 -9.94 10.39
N SER A 16 -11.02 -10.75 9.46
CA SER A 16 -12.44 -11.14 9.43
C SER A 16 -12.93 -11.81 10.72
N ASP A 17 -12.17 -12.75 11.27
CA ASP A 17 -12.55 -13.53 12.46
C ASP A 17 -11.66 -13.25 13.69
N GLY A 18 -10.48 -12.65 13.50
CA GLY A 18 -9.53 -12.42 14.59
C GLY A 18 -8.71 -13.65 14.97
N GLU A 19 -8.76 -14.73 14.17
CA GLU A 19 -8.06 -15.98 14.45
C GLU A 19 -6.66 -15.97 13.81
N ILE A 20 -5.70 -16.58 14.50
CA ILE A 20 -4.37 -16.84 13.93
C ILE A 20 -4.49 -18.03 12.98
N SER A 21 -4.19 -17.81 11.71
CA SER A 21 -4.29 -18.84 10.67
C SER A 21 -3.16 -18.72 9.64
N PRO A 22 -2.86 -19.80 8.88
CA PRO A 22 -1.93 -19.74 7.76
C PRO A 22 -2.34 -18.66 6.76
N ILE A 23 -1.40 -17.78 6.39
CA ILE A 23 -1.72 -16.63 5.52
C ILE A 23 -2.14 -17.03 4.10
N LEU A 24 -1.76 -18.24 3.67
CA LEU A 24 -2.12 -18.81 2.37
C LEU A 24 -3.27 -19.82 2.44
N SER A 25 -3.99 -19.90 3.57
CA SER A 25 -5.14 -20.79 3.70
C SER A 25 -6.21 -20.48 2.65
N GLY A 26 -6.68 -21.51 1.95
CA GLY A 26 -7.67 -21.39 0.87
C GLY A 26 -7.09 -20.87 -0.45
N CYS A 27 -5.76 -20.91 -0.62
CA CYS A 27 -5.07 -20.53 -1.85
C CYS A 27 -4.40 -21.71 -2.57
N GLU A 28 -4.71 -22.96 -2.21
CA GLU A 28 -3.95 -24.15 -2.64
C GLU A 28 -4.14 -24.52 -4.12
N ASN A 29 -5.18 -24.01 -4.79
CA ASN A 29 -5.51 -24.31 -6.18
C ASN A 29 -5.89 -23.06 -7.00
N VAL A 30 -5.33 -21.91 -6.63
CA VAL A 30 -5.63 -20.65 -7.34
C VAL A 30 -4.78 -20.55 -8.60
N ASN A 31 -5.32 -19.94 -9.64
CA ASN A 31 -4.61 -19.75 -10.90
C ASN A 31 -3.39 -18.83 -10.71
N ARG A 32 -3.63 -17.65 -10.10
CA ARG A 32 -2.57 -16.72 -9.71
C ARG A 32 -2.81 -16.18 -8.32
N LEU A 33 -1.74 -16.07 -7.55
CA LEU A 33 -1.76 -15.58 -6.16
C LEU A 33 -0.95 -14.30 -6.04
N LEU A 34 -1.63 -13.19 -5.78
CA LEU A 34 -1.02 -11.90 -5.45
C LEU A 34 -0.89 -11.77 -3.93
N VAL A 35 0.35 -11.77 -3.43
CA VAL A 35 0.64 -11.57 -2.01
C VAL A 35 1.29 -10.19 -1.82
N LEU A 36 0.68 -9.39 -0.94
CA LEU A 36 1.09 -8.04 -0.61
C LEU A 36 1.61 -8.01 0.83
N ILE A 37 2.87 -7.65 1.00
CA ILE A 37 3.47 -7.43 2.32
C ILE A 37 3.47 -5.93 2.53
N TRP A 38 2.42 -5.42 3.16
CA TRP A 38 2.22 -4.00 3.41
C TRP A 38 3.02 -3.53 4.62
N SER A 39 3.49 -2.29 4.56
CA SER A 39 4.10 -1.60 5.70
C SER A 39 3.06 -1.37 6.82
N GLN A 40 3.29 -0.39 7.70
CA GLN A 40 2.28 0.08 8.65
C GLN A 40 0.95 0.34 7.92
N LEU A 41 -0.17 -0.21 8.37
CA LEU A 41 -1.44 -0.06 7.63
C LEU A 41 -1.88 1.41 7.43
N GLY A 42 -1.44 2.32 8.31
CA GLY A 42 -1.63 3.77 8.13
C GLY A 42 -0.74 4.45 7.09
N ASP A 43 0.09 3.70 6.38
CA ASP A 43 1.06 4.27 5.45
C ASP A 43 0.45 4.60 4.08
N PHE A 44 0.87 5.71 3.48
CA PHE A 44 0.34 6.24 2.23
C PHE A 44 0.33 5.22 1.10
N ASP A 45 1.38 4.40 1.05
CA ASP A 45 1.58 3.33 0.07
C ASP A 45 0.41 2.36 0.06
N ASN A 46 0.01 1.88 1.24
CA ASN A 46 -1.00 0.83 1.37
C ASN A 46 -2.40 1.35 1.04
N LEU A 47 -2.72 2.59 1.44
CA LEU A 47 -4.01 3.21 1.13
C LEU A 47 -4.16 3.48 -0.38
N GLU A 48 -3.08 3.92 -1.04
CA GLU A 48 -3.07 4.10 -2.50
C GLU A 48 -3.14 2.76 -3.24
N TYR A 49 -2.40 1.75 -2.78
CA TYR A 49 -2.44 0.40 -3.36
C TYR A 49 -3.83 -0.21 -3.25
N ALA A 50 -4.47 -0.16 -2.07
CA ALA A 50 -5.82 -0.68 -1.87
C ALA A 50 -6.84 -0.01 -2.80
N TRP A 51 -6.71 1.30 -3.03
CA TRP A 51 -7.53 2.02 -4.00
C TRP A 51 -7.34 1.48 -5.43
N TRP A 52 -6.10 1.20 -5.85
CA TRP A 52 -5.82 0.59 -7.15
C TRP A 52 -6.39 -0.83 -7.28
N LEU A 53 -6.29 -1.66 -6.24
CA LEU A 53 -6.87 -3.01 -6.23
C LEU A 53 -8.39 -2.97 -6.37
N GLN A 54 -9.05 -2.02 -5.70
CA GLN A 54 -10.49 -1.83 -5.82
C GLN A 54 -10.87 -1.37 -7.24
N ARG A 55 -10.16 -0.37 -7.77
CA ARG A 55 -10.37 0.18 -9.10
C ARG A 55 -10.24 -0.88 -10.20
N GLU A 56 -9.22 -1.74 -10.10
CA GLU A 56 -8.92 -2.78 -11.09
C GLU A 56 -9.48 -4.16 -10.69
N SER A 57 -10.46 -4.20 -9.78
CA SER A 57 -11.04 -5.47 -9.28
C SER A 57 -11.60 -6.36 -10.39
N ALA A 58 -12.24 -5.77 -11.40
CA ALA A 58 -12.74 -6.51 -12.56
C ALA A 58 -11.61 -7.14 -13.38
N LEU A 59 -10.48 -6.45 -13.55
CA LEU A 59 -9.29 -7.00 -14.20
C LEU A 59 -8.77 -8.19 -13.40
N LEU A 60 -8.59 -8.04 -12.09
CA LEU A 60 -8.07 -9.09 -11.20
C LEU A 60 -8.96 -10.33 -11.23
N GLN A 61 -10.29 -10.16 -11.19
CA GLN A 61 -11.27 -11.25 -11.29
C GLN A 61 -11.20 -11.95 -12.66
N ALA A 62 -11.21 -11.19 -13.76
CA ALA A 62 -11.11 -11.75 -15.11
C ALA A 62 -9.79 -12.51 -15.34
N GLN A 63 -8.75 -12.13 -14.60
CA GLN A 63 -7.44 -12.74 -14.62
C GLN A 63 -7.27 -13.90 -13.61
N GLY A 64 -8.31 -14.24 -12.84
CA GLY A 64 -8.28 -15.32 -11.85
C GLY A 64 -7.28 -15.09 -10.71
N VAL A 65 -7.01 -13.83 -10.38
CA VAL A 65 -6.04 -13.46 -9.33
C VAL A 65 -6.72 -13.52 -7.96
N THR A 66 -6.17 -14.35 -7.08
CA THR A 66 -6.51 -14.36 -5.65
C THR A 66 -5.54 -13.46 -4.90
N ILE A 67 -6.02 -12.72 -3.91
CA ILE A 67 -5.23 -11.71 -3.19
C ILE A 67 -5.09 -12.08 -1.72
N ARG A 68 -3.90 -11.88 -1.16
CA ARG A 68 -3.59 -11.89 0.27
C ARG A 68 -2.76 -10.67 0.62
N ALA A 69 -3.13 -9.98 1.70
CA ALA A 69 -2.36 -8.86 2.22
C ALA A 69 -1.99 -9.11 3.69
N ILE A 70 -0.75 -8.78 4.05
CA ILE A 70 -0.22 -8.85 5.41
C ILE A 70 0.35 -7.47 5.72
N GLY A 71 -0.27 -6.72 6.62
CA GLY A 71 0.17 -5.38 7.02
C GLY A 71 0.73 -5.32 8.44
N ILE A 72 1.54 -4.31 8.74
CA ILE A 72 2.00 -4.07 10.11
C ILE A 72 0.91 -3.34 10.87
N GLY A 73 0.48 -3.93 11.98
CA GLY A 73 -0.62 -3.42 12.79
C GLY A 73 -1.25 -4.48 13.68
N ASP A 74 -2.44 -4.17 14.18
CA ASP A 74 -3.25 -5.06 15.00
C ASP A 74 -4.66 -5.21 14.38
N ARG A 75 -5.53 -5.94 15.07
CA ARG A 75 -6.89 -6.16 14.56
C ARG A 75 -7.67 -4.86 14.43
N ALA A 76 -7.48 -3.89 15.32
CA ALA A 76 -8.18 -2.61 15.27
C ALA A 76 -7.72 -1.78 14.06
N SER A 77 -6.41 -1.73 13.80
CA SER A 77 -5.86 -1.08 12.62
C SER A 77 -6.32 -1.74 11.32
N GLY A 78 -6.39 -3.08 11.28
CA GLY A 78 -6.89 -3.85 10.15
C GLY A 78 -8.37 -3.62 9.87
N LEU A 79 -9.23 -3.66 10.89
CA LEU A 79 -10.66 -3.35 10.74
C LEU A 79 -10.85 -1.92 10.22
N LYS A 80 -10.10 -0.95 10.76
CA LYS A 80 -10.17 0.44 10.35
C LYS A 80 -9.70 0.63 8.90
N PHE A 81 -8.62 -0.05 8.52
CA PHE A 81 -8.12 -0.06 7.14
C PHE A 81 -9.16 -0.62 6.16
N CYS A 82 -9.76 -1.77 6.48
CA CYS A 82 -10.80 -2.39 5.66
C CYS A 82 -12.06 -1.50 5.56
N GLU A 83 -12.51 -0.91 6.67
CA GLU A 83 -13.64 0.03 6.69
C GLU A 83 -13.41 1.21 5.74
N TYR A 84 -12.21 1.81 5.79
CA TYR A 84 -11.90 3.00 5.01
C TYR A 84 -11.67 2.71 3.52
N THR A 85 -10.93 1.62 3.21
CA THR A 85 -10.50 1.31 1.84
C THR A 85 -11.47 0.39 1.09
N GLY A 86 -12.38 -0.27 1.81
CA GLY A 86 -13.21 -1.35 1.27
C GLY A 86 -12.44 -2.64 0.98
N PHE A 87 -11.19 -2.77 1.45
CA PHE A 87 -10.40 -3.99 1.26
C PHE A 87 -11.04 -5.18 2.03
N PRO A 88 -11.17 -6.38 1.42
CA PRO A 88 -11.83 -7.52 2.04
C PRO A 88 -11.12 -8.01 3.31
N THR A 89 -11.86 -8.07 4.41
CA THR A 89 -11.34 -8.45 5.75
C THR A 89 -10.79 -9.88 5.81
N GLU A 90 -11.32 -10.78 4.98
CA GLU A 90 -10.92 -12.17 4.86
C GLU A 90 -9.58 -12.34 4.12
N CYS A 91 -9.16 -11.32 3.37
CA CYS A 91 -7.90 -11.30 2.64
C CYS A 91 -6.80 -10.54 3.38
N LEU A 92 -7.12 -9.85 4.48
CA LEU A 92 -6.16 -9.06 5.27
C LEU A 92 -5.75 -9.80 6.54
N PHE A 93 -4.44 -9.83 6.75
CA PHE A 93 -3.79 -10.33 7.95
C PHE A 93 -2.89 -9.23 8.53
N VAL A 94 -2.56 -9.36 9.82
CA VAL A 94 -1.68 -8.40 10.50
C VAL A 94 -0.49 -9.05 11.18
N ASP A 95 0.66 -8.37 11.09
CA ASP A 95 1.93 -8.74 11.70
C ASP A 95 2.41 -7.57 12.58
N PRO A 96 2.08 -7.57 13.89
CA PRO A 96 2.31 -6.41 14.77
C PRO A 96 3.80 -6.07 14.94
N ASP A 97 4.68 -7.05 14.77
CA ASP A 97 6.11 -6.93 15.04
C ASP A 97 6.98 -6.95 13.76
N ALA A 98 6.33 -6.87 12.58
CA ALA A 98 6.98 -6.94 11.27
C ALA A 98 7.91 -8.17 11.13
N GLN A 99 7.54 -9.30 11.73
CA GLN A 99 8.37 -10.51 11.70
C GLN A 99 8.51 -11.05 10.28
N LEU A 100 7.42 -11.05 9.52
CA LEU A 100 7.41 -11.51 8.13
C LEU A 100 8.26 -10.59 7.25
N HIS A 101 8.24 -9.28 7.51
CA HIS A 101 9.09 -8.33 6.80
C HIS A 101 10.57 -8.63 7.04
N GLN A 102 10.95 -9.00 8.26
CA GLN A 102 12.31 -9.39 8.61
C GLN A 102 12.69 -10.74 7.98
N GLU A 103 11.82 -11.75 8.06
CA GLU A 103 12.00 -13.07 7.44
C GLU A 103 12.17 -12.97 5.92
N LEU A 104 11.51 -12.00 5.29
CA LEU A 104 11.61 -11.71 3.86
C LEU A 104 12.71 -10.70 3.51
N GLU A 105 13.51 -10.27 4.49
CA GLU A 105 14.62 -9.33 4.33
C GLU A 105 14.21 -8.01 3.65
N LEU A 106 13.00 -7.52 3.96
CA LEU A 106 12.46 -6.28 3.38
C LEU A 106 13.11 -5.04 3.98
N TYR A 107 13.16 -3.96 3.21
CA TYR A 107 13.84 -2.73 3.60
C TYR A 107 13.21 -2.09 4.85
N GLN A 108 13.99 -1.96 5.91
CA GLN A 108 13.52 -1.39 7.19
C GLN A 108 13.31 0.12 7.17
N GLY A 109 13.72 0.80 6.09
CA GLY A 109 13.77 2.26 6.05
C GLY A 109 14.94 2.83 6.85
N LEU A 110 14.85 4.12 7.18
CA LEU A 110 15.82 4.78 8.05
C LEU A 110 15.63 4.36 9.51
N THR A 111 16.72 3.96 10.16
CA THR A 111 16.71 3.45 11.54
C THR A 111 17.68 4.22 12.45
N PHE A 112 17.95 5.49 12.13
CA PHE A 112 18.84 6.32 12.96
C PHE A 112 18.30 6.45 14.39
N LYS A 113 19.21 6.33 15.35
CA LYS A 113 18.93 6.51 16.77
C LYS A 113 19.40 7.88 17.22
N PHE A 114 18.50 8.63 17.86
CA PHE A 114 18.82 9.94 18.41
C PHE A 114 18.95 9.82 19.93
N PRO A 115 20.10 10.20 20.54
CA PRO A 115 20.39 9.92 21.96
C PRO A 115 19.37 10.47 22.98
N LEU A 116 18.56 11.46 22.58
CA LEU A 116 17.59 12.14 23.45
C LEU A 116 16.12 11.82 23.11
N LEU A 117 15.86 10.98 22.10
CA LEU A 117 14.52 10.66 21.66
C LEU A 117 14.13 9.23 22.04
N THR A 118 12.86 9.02 22.33
CA THR A 118 12.32 7.66 22.46
C THR A 118 12.36 6.92 21.12
N THR A 119 12.16 5.60 21.13
CA THR A 119 12.07 4.80 19.90
C THR A 119 11.00 5.34 18.95
N GLY A 120 9.82 5.66 19.45
CA GLY A 120 8.72 6.20 18.63
C GLY A 120 9.01 7.59 18.06
N GLN A 121 9.63 8.47 18.86
CA GLN A 121 10.06 9.78 18.38
C GLN A 121 11.17 9.67 17.32
N SER A 122 12.15 8.78 17.52
CA SER A 122 13.20 8.52 16.54
C SER A 122 12.63 7.98 15.22
N ALA A 123 11.69 7.03 15.31
CA ALA A 123 11.00 6.47 14.14
C ALA A 123 10.20 7.54 13.38
N TRP A 124 9.53 8.45 14.10
CA TRP A 124 8.84 9.58 13.47
C TRP A 124 9.81 10.55 12.77
N VAL A 125 10.94 10.88 13.40
CA VAL A 125 11.99 11.70 12.76
C VAL A 125 12.54 11.02 11.52
N ASN A 126 12.83 9.71 11.59
CA ASN A 126 13.27 8.94 10.44
C ASN A 126 12.24 8.94 9.31
N LEU A 127 10.94 8.80 9.62
CA LEU A 127 9.87 8.91 8.64
C LEU A 127 9.85 10.30 7.98
N MET A 128 9.99 11.39 8.74
CA MET A 128 10.07 12.74 8.17
C MET A 128 11.28 12.93 7.26
N LEU A 129 12.44 12.38 7.62
CA LEU A 129 13.63 12.39 6.77
C LEU A 129 13.40 11.61 5.48
N MET A 130 12.73 10.45 5.55
CA MET A 130 12.33 9.67 4.37
C MET A 130 11.34 10.42 3.48
N CYS A 131 10.34 11.12 4.06
CA CYS A 131 9.44 12.00 3.31
C CYS A 131 10.20 13.13 2.60
N ALA A 132 11.31 13.59 3.18
CA ALA A 132 12.24 14.55 2.57
C ALA A 132 13.23 13.90 1.56
N GLY A 133 13.13 12.60 1.31
CA GLY A 133 13.92 11.85 0.33
C GLY A 133 15.19 11.16 0.89
N ILE A 134 15.50 11.30 2.17
CA ILE A 134 16.69 10.69 2.77
C ILE A 134 16.40 9.22 3.06
N GLY A 135 17.21 8.30 2.56
CA GLY A 135 16.95 6.86 2.70
C GLY A 135 15.65 6.41 2.02
N SER A 136 15.16 7.18 1.06
CA SER A 136 13.88 6.93 0.39
C SER A 136 13.96 7.35 -1.09
N PRO A 137 14.69 6.59 -1.93
CA PRO A 137 14.94 6.96 -3.32
C PRO A 137 13.64 7.08 -4.11
N GLY A 138 13.52 8.15 -4.91
CA GLY A 138 12.35 8.37 -5.78
C GLY A 138 11.14 9.04 -5.11
N THR A 139 11.08 9.10 -3.77
CA THR A 139 9.94 9.67 -3.04
C THR A 139 9.59 11.10 -3.48
N LEU A 140 10.57 12.00 -3.55
CA LEU A 140 10.30 13.38 -3.97
C LEU A 140 9.78 13.46 -5.41
N GLY A 141 10.28 12.60 -6.31
CA GLY A 141 9.78 12.51 -7.68
C GLY A 141 8.29 12.14 -7.72
N GLU A 142 7.88 11.19 -6.88
CA GLU A 142 6.49 10.77 -6.75
C GLU A 142 5.59 11.80 -6.06
N VAL A 143 6.14 12.57 -5.13
CA VAL A 143 5.46 13.74 -4.57
C VAL A 143 5.20 14.76 -5.69
N PHE A 144 6.23 15.13 -6.47
CA PHE A 144 6.08 16.06 -7.58
C PHE A 144 5.12 15.55 -8.66
N ARG A 145 5.15 14.25 -9.00
CA ARG A 145 4.18 13.63 -9.93
C ARG A 145 2.74 13.84 -9.46
N GLY A 146 2.50 13.81 -8.16
CA GLY A 146 1.19 14.07 -7.59
C GLY A 146 0.65 15.47 -7.86
N TYR A 147 1.53 16.48 -7.85
CA TYR A 147 1.18 17.88 -8.10
C TYR A 147 1.15 18.23 -9.59
N LEU A 148 2.11 17.71 -10.37
CA LEU A 148 2.26 18.02 -11.79
C LEU A 148 1.34 17.19 -12.71
N GLY A 149 0.84 16.06 -12.22
CA GLY A 149 0.10 15.10 -13.04
C GLY A 149 1.02 14.14 -13.80
N ASP A 150 0.39 13.18 -14.48
CA ASP A 150 1.08 12.13 -15.24
C ASP A 150 0.26 11.71 -16.46
N LYS A 151 0.76 12.05 -17.65
CA LYS A 151 0.10 11.75 -18.93
C LYS A 151 0.06 10.26 -19.28
N LYS A 152 0.87 9.44 -18.61
CA LYS A 152 0.91 7.98 -18.80
C LYS A 152 -0.02 7.25 -17.83
N ALA A 153 -0.42 7.91 -16.74
CA ALA A 153 -1.37 7.37 -15.78
C ALA A 153 -2.80 7.71 -16.21
N PRO A 154 -3.78 6.83 -15.93
CA PRO A 154 -5.16 7.12 -16.22
C PRO A 154 -5.70 8.21 -15.28
N GLN A 155 -6.80 8.84 -15.69
CA GLN A 155 -7.51 9.80 -14.84
C GLN A 155 -7.98 9.12 -13.55
N LEU A 156 -7.68 9.75 -12.40
CA LEU A 156 -7.94 9.14 -11.09
C LEU A 156 -9.31 9.51 -10.52
N ILE A 157 -9.75 10.75 -10.74
CA ILE A 157 -11.02 11.28 -10.22
C ILE A 157 -11.95 11.55 -11.41
N GLY A 158 -13.18 11.01 -11.37
CA GLY A 158 -14.18 11.25 -12.42
C GLY A 158 -14.59 12.73 -12.51
N ASP A 159 -14.97 13.23 -13.68
CA ASP A 159 -15.36 14.64 -13.84
C ASP A 159 -16.57 15.04 -12.97
N ASP A 160 -17.49 14.11 -12.73
CA ASP A 160 -18.66 14.30 -11.89
C ASP A 160 -18.48 13.86 -10.43
N GLU A 161 -17.34 13.26 -10.10
CA GLU A 161 -17.03 12.84 -8.74
C GLU A 161 -16.75 14.05 -7.85
N VAL A 162 -17.21 14.00 -6.59
CA VAL A 162 -16.91 15.03 -5.59
C VAL A 162 -16.00 14.43 -4.53
N ILE A 163 -14.79 14.97 -4.43
CA ILE A 163 -13.80 14.54 -3.46
C ILE A 163 -13.90 15.39 -2.20
N HIS A 164 -14.03 14.69 -1.07
CA HIS A 164 -13.97 15.28 0.26
C HIS A 164 -12.58 15.04 0.85
N ALA A 165 -11.68 16.02 0.71
CA ALA A 165 -10.32 15.99 1.24
C ALA A 165 -10.12 17.13 2.24
N LYS A 166 -10.65 16.98 3.46
CA LYS A 166 -10.43 17.98 4.53
C LYS A 166 -8.91 18.22 4.68
N PRO A 167 -8.47 19.45 5.00
CA PRO A 167 -9.26 20.64 5.32
C PRO A 167 -9.80 21.40 4.09
N LEU A 168 -9.60 20.90 2.87
CA LEU A 168 -10.12 21.55 1.66
C LEU A 168 -11.66 21.42 1.60
N PRO A 169 -12.36 22.41 1.02
CA PRO A 169 -13.77 22.28 0.70
C PRO A 169 -13.99 21.13 -0.30
N PRO A 170 -15.22 20.58 -0.41
CA PRO A 170 -15.52 19.57 -1.41
C PRO A 170 -15.14 20.04 -2.83
N LEU A 171 -14.36 19.23 -3.55
CA LEU A 171 -13.87 19.55 -4.89
C LEU A 171 -14.54 18.63 -5.91
N LYS A 172 -15.22 19.21 -6.90
CA LYS A 172 -15.71 18.45 -8.06
C LYS A 172 -14.55 18.12 -9.00
N GLY A 173 -14.47 16.89 -9.51
CA GLY A 173 -13.39 16.42 -10.36
C GLY A 173 -13.19 17.28 -11.62
N SER A 174 -14.27 17.86 -12.15
CA SER A 174 -14.21 18.83 -13.26
C SER A 174 -13.31 20.04 -13.00
N PHE A 175 -12.99 20.38 -11.75
CA PHE A 175 -12.02 21.43 -11.42
C PHE A 175 -10.61 21.10 -11.94
N PHE A 176 -10.19 19.84 -11.85
CA PHE A 176 -8.88 19.39 -12.35
C PHE A 176 -8.79 19.44 -13.87
N LYS A 177 -9.93 19.38 -14.58
CA LYS A 177 -9.97 19.55 -16.04
C LYS A 177 -9.41 20.89 -16.49
N MET A 178 -9.69 21.95 -15.73
CA MET A 178 -9.18 23.29 -16.02
C MET A 178 -7.65 23.37 -15.89
N ALA A 179 -7.05 22.53 -15.04
CA ALA A 179 -5.61 22.50 -14.82
C ALA A 179 -4.84 21.64 -15.83
N GLY A 180 -5.46 20.66 -16.49
CA GLY A 180 -4.73 19.72 -17.34
C GLY A 180 -5.47 19.02 -18.48
N GLY A 181 -6.79 19.14 -18.62
CA GLY A 181 -7.56 18.42 -19.65
C GLY A 181 -8.21 17.13 -19.12
N THR A 182 -8.26 16.06 -19.90
CA THR A 182 -9.00 14.82 -19.59
C THR A 182 -8.25 13.57 -20.03
N GLY A 183 -8.57 12.41 -19.43
CA GLY A 183 -8.11 11.10 -19.90
C GLY A 183 -6.73 10.68 -19.38
N PHE A 184 -6.15 11.43 -18.45
CA PHE A 184 -4.89 11.09 -17.78
C PHE A 184 -4.92 11.62 -16.34
N GLN A 185 -3.94 11.25 -15.51
CA GLN A 185 -3.81 11.80 -14.15
C GLN A 185 -3.50 13.30 -14.23
N ARG A 186 -4.48 14.13 -13.91
CA ARG A 186 -4.39 15.59 -14.05
C ARG A 186 -3.56 16.19 -12.90
N PRO A 187 -3.00 17.40 -13.08
CA PRO A 187 -2.32 18.10 -11.99
C PRO A 187 -3.18 18.15 -10.73
N PHE A 188 -2.55 17.98 -9.56
CA PHE A 188 -3.16 17.95 -8.23
C PHE A 188 -4.15 16.81 -7.92
N GLU A 189 -4.56 15.96 -8.88
CA GLU A 189 -5.50 14.86 -8.59
C GLU A 189 -4.95 13.89 -7.56
N LEU A 190 -3.77 13.33 -7.84
CA LEU A 190 -3.15 12.35 -6.97
C LEU A 190 -2.74 12.97 -5.63
N ALA A 191 -2.27 14.22 -5.62
CA ALA A 191 -2.02 14.95 -4.37
C ALA A 191 -3.29 15.12 -3.52
N THR A 192 -4.44 15.35 -4.16
CA THR A 192 -5.73 15.46 -3.46
C THR A 192 -6.18 14.12 -2.87
N LEU A 193 -6.02 13.02 -3.61
CA LEU A 193 -6.30 11.68 -3.10
C LEU A 193 -5.40 11.34 -1.90
N ARG A 194 -4.10 11.64 -2.00
CA ARG A 194 -3.14 11.44 -0.90
C ARG A 194 -3.46 12.33 0.31
N LEU A 195 -3.91 13.56 0.10
CA LEU A 195 -4.34 14.44 1.19
C LEU A 195 -5.57 13.87 1.93
N ARG A 196 -6.55 13.33 1.19
CA ARG A 196 -7.70 12.63 1.78
C ARG A 196 -7.24 11.47 2.67
N ASN A 197 -6.35 10.62 2.15
CA ASN A 197 -5.80 9.48 2.88
C ASN A 197 -5.01 9.92 4.12
N MET A 198 -4.17 10.95 3.98
CA MET A 198 -3.41 11.53 5.09
C MET A 198 -4.32 12.03 6.21
N THR A 199 -5.42 12.68 5.85
CA THR A 199 -6.39 13.20 6.82
C THR A 199 -7.04 12.08 7.60
N GLU A 200 -7.44 11.00 6.94
CA GLU A 200 -7.98 9.80 7.60
C GLU A 200 -6.99 9.25 8.62
N VAL A 201 -5.76 8.98 8.17
CA VAL A 201 -4.73 8.35 8.99
C VAL A 201 -4.37 9.23 10.18
N LEU A 202 -4.13 10.52 9.97
CA LEU A 202 -3.75 11.44 11.06
C LEU A 202 -4.89 11.62 12.07
N SER A 203 -6.15 11.60 11.63
CA SER A 203 -7.30 11.70 12.53
C SER A 203 -7.50 10.44 13.38
N ASN A 204 -6.98 9.30 12.92
CA ASN A 204 -7.08 7.99 13.58
C ASN A 204 -5.70 7.40 13.89
N TRP A 205 -4.70 8.26 14.14
CA TRP A 205 -3.29 7.86 14.17
C TRP A 205 -2.98 6.72 15.15
N SER A 206 -3.51 6.80 16.38
CA SER A 206 -3.30 5.77 17.40
C SER A 206 -3.91 4.41 17.03
N THR A 207 -4.94 4.39 16.18
CA THR A 207 -5.54 3.16 15.67
C THR A 207 -4.70 2.57 14.54
N TYR A 208 -4.24 3.40 13.59
CA TYR A 208 -3.45 2.91 12.46
C TYR A 208 -2.00 2.55 12.81
N VAL A 209 -1.44 3.20 13.84
CA VAL A 209 -0.04 3.05 14.25
C VAL A 209 0.05 2.58 15.71
N PRO A 210 -0.37 1.33 16.01
CA PRO A 210 -0.31 0.80 17.38
C PRO A 210 1.14 0.64 17.89
N ASN A 211 2.09 0.41 16.98
CA ASN A 211 3.52 0.36 17.30
C ASN A 211 4.32 1.23 16.33
N SER A 212 4.81 2.38 16.81
CA SER A 212 5.59 3.32 16.01
C SER A 212 6.99 2.84 15.63
N ALA A 213 7.51 1.76 16.23
CA ALA A 213 8.86 1.28 15.96
C ALA A 213 9.07 0.86 14.49
N TYR A 214 7.99 0.56 13.77
CA TYR A 214 8.02 0.06 12.39
C TYR A 214 7.55 1.09 11.36
N LEU A 215 7.41 2.37 11.71
CA LEU A 215 6.93 3.42 10.82
C LEU A 215 7.68 3.49 9.47
N THR A 216 8.98 3.22 9.49
CA THR A 216 9.85 3.31 8.30
C THR A 216 9.92 2.00 7.52
N GLN A 217 9.46 0.88 8.09
CA GLN A 217 9.49 -0.44 7.45
C GLN A 217 8.73 -0.40 6.14
N ARG A 218 9.36 -0.88 5.06
CA ARG A 218 8.81 -0.93 3.72
C ARG A 218 8.28 -2.33 3.37
N GLY A 219 7.43 -2.36 2.35
CA GLY A 219 6.71 -3.54 1.93
C GLY A 219 7.28 -4.23 0.69
N ALA A 220 6.45 -5.13 0.15
CA ALA A 220 6.71 -5.83 -1.10
C ALA A 220 5.42 -6.34 -1.74
N THR A 221 5.50 -6.61 -3.04
CA THR A 221 4.48 -7.29 -3.84
C THR A 221 5.08 -8.54 -4.47
N PHE A 222 4.35 -9.65 -4.40
CA PHE A 222 4.70 -10.91 -5.06
C PHE A 222 3.50 -11.45 -5.85
N LEU A 223 3.74 -11.96 -7.06
CA LEU A 223 2.76 -12.71 -7.83
C LEU A 223 3.30 -14.11 -8.07
N PHE A 224 2.47 -15.13 -7.80
CA PHE A 224 2.78 -16.52 -8.05
C PHE A 224 1.80 -17.15 -9.06
N ASP A 225 2.27 -18.15 -9.80
CA ASP A 225 1.41 -19.04 -10.60
C ASP A 225 0.84 -20.20 -9.76
N SER A 226 0.07 -21.07 -10.41
CA SER A 226 -0.54 -22.25 -9.79
C SER A 226 0.47 -23.34 -9.38
N GLN A 227 1.70 -23.25 -9.87
CA GLN A 227 2.81 -24.16 -9.59
C GLN A 227 3.76 -23.58 -8.53
N GLU A 228 3.34 -22.52 -7.84
CA GLU A 228 4.08 -21.84 -6.78
C GLU A 228 5.34 -21.09 -7.28
N ASN A 229 5.50 -20.88 -8.59
CA ASN A 229 6.60 -20.12 -9.16
C ASN A 229 6.35 -18.61 -9.03
N LEU A 230 7.42 -17.87 -8.76
CA LEU A 230 7.38 -16.41 -8.66
C LEU A 230 7.36 -15.77 -10.06
N LEU A 231 6.25 -15.14 -10.44
CA LEU A 231 6.07 -14.42 -11.70
C LEU A 231 6.50 -12.95 -11.61
N TYR A 232 6.20 -12.30 -10.48
CA TYR A 232 6.51 -10.88 -10.28
C TYR A 232 6.98 -10.64 -8.84
N LYS A 233 7.97 -9.76 -8.70
CA LYS A 233 8.47 -9.30 -7.41
C LYS A 233 8.78 -7.82 -7.48
N HIS A 234 8.29 -7.09 -6.49
CA HIS A 234 8.68 -5.72 -6.21
C HIS A 234 8.92 -5.55 -4.72
N CYS A 235 10.05 -4.97 -4.33
CA CYS A 235 10.39 -4.69 -2.93
C CYS A 235 10.65 -3.20 -2.79
N ASP A 236 9.86 -2.55 -1.95
CA ASP A 236 9.84 -1.10 -1.90
C ASP A 236 11.11 -0.60 -1.20
N ARG A 237 11.72 0.45 -1.77
CA ARG A 237 12.95 1.05 -1.23
C ARG A 237 12.72 2.44 -0.64
N GLY A 238 11.50 2.93 -0.67
CA GLY A 238 11.13 4.23 -0.16
C GLY A 238 9.62 4.41 -0.03
N ILE A 239 9.23 5.56 0.49
CA ILE A 239 7.84 6.01 0.54
C ILE A 239 7.38 6.32 -0.88
N LEU A 240 6.16 5.92 -1.22
CA LEU A 240 5.54 6.00 -2.54
C LEU A 240 6.20 5.09 -3.58
N ASP A 241 7.00 4.10 -3.14
CA ASP A 241 7.70 3.18 -4.03
C ASP A 241 6.91 1.90 -4.34
N PHE A 242 5.71 1.71 -3.77
CA PHE A 242 4.92 0.45 -3.70
C PHE A 242 4.66 -0.33 -5.01
N ALA A 243 5.00 0.24 -6.18
CA ALA A 243 4.95 -0.45 -7.46
C ALA A 243 6.10 -0.03 -8.37
N PHE A 244 6.54 -0.96 -9.23
CA PHE A 244 7.53 -0.66 -10.27
C PHE A 244 7.02 0.42 -11.24
N ASN A 245 5.80 0.23 -11.78
CA ASN A 245 5.13 1.20 -12.64
C ASN A 245 4.07 1.97 -11.86
N LYS A 246 4.42 3.14 -11.32
CA LYS A 246 3.51 3.93 -10.46
C LYS A 246 2.39 4.63 -11.23
N SER A 247 2.53 4.75 -12.56
CA SER A 247 1.47 5.25 -13.44
C SER A 247 0.36 4.22 -13.65
N ASN A 248 0.69 2.93 -13.55
CA ASN A 248 -0.25 1.81 -13.60
C ASN A 248 0.26 0.67 -12.69
N PRO A 249 0.01 0.76 -11.37
CA PRO A 249 0.62 -0.12 -10.37
C PRO A 249 0.38 -1.62 -10.58
N LEU A 250 -0.68 -1.99 -11.30
CA LEU A 250 -1.08 -3.37 -11.55
C LEU A 250 -0.77 -3.85 -12.97
N SER A 251 0.02 -3.11 -13.76
CA SER A 251 0.31 -3.47 -15.16
C SER A 251 0.92 -4.87 -15.31
N PHE A 252 1.71 -5.31 -14.31
CA PHE A 252 2.32 -6.63 -14.25
C PHE A 252 1.30 -7.79 -14.26
N ILE A 253 0.04 -7.55 -13.86
CA ILE A 253 -1.03 -8.56 -13.92
C ILE A 253 -1.37 -8.93 -15.37
N ALA A 254 -1.32 -7.93 -16.28
CA ALA A 254 -1.62 -8.12 -17.69
C ALA A 254 -0.40 -8.60 -18.50
N GLU A 255 0.82 -8.23 -18.09
CA GLU A 255 2.08 -8.56 -18.79
C GLU A 255 2.50 -10.03 -18.60
N ASN A 256 2.18 -10.65 -17.46
CA ASN A 256 2.50 -12.05 -17.17
C ASN A 256 1.44 -13.02 -17.72
N ARG A 257 1.15 -12.92 -19.01
CA ARG A 257 0.40 -13.95 -19.75
C ARG A 257 1.40 -14.94 -20.33
N GLU A 258 1.24 -16.22 -20.00
CA GLU A 258 1.82 -17.30 -20.81
C GLU A 258 1.16 -17.34 -22.19
#